data_AF-A0A5C7PT35-F1
#
_entry.id   AF-A0A5C7PT35-F1
#
_cell.length_a   1.000
_cell.length_b   1.000
_cell.length_c   1.000
_cell.angle_alpha   90.00
_cell.angle_beta   90.00
_cell.angle_gamma   90.00
#
_symmetry.space_group_name_H-M   'P 1'
#
loop_
_entity.id
_entity.type
_entity.pdbx_description
1 polymer ?
#
loop_
_entity_poly.entity_id
_entity_poly.type
_entity_poly.pdbx_seq_one_letter_code
_entity_poly.pdbx_strand_id
1 'polypeptide(L)'
;MSNHPPVNDFLVEIGTEELPPKALKHLLKSFSSTLYRELDAAGLAHNRAEARIYASPRRLAVLLSDLVAAQADRAVEKQGPFVAQAFAADGTPSPAAQGFAKSNGVTLEQLERAPSEKGERLVFRATEKGRSAVELLPALVEKALQELPIPKRMRWGARRAEFVRPVHWLVMLYGSEVVDCEILEQKAGRNTRGHRFHAAGELTLAKPSDYSAVLRNHFVEPCFKVRRDKIVAQVEKLAESLAGKAEIERDWRDEVTALVEWPVALAGRFEQRFLQVPQEAL
;
A
#
# COMPACT_ATOMS: atom_id res chain seq x y z
N MET A 1 -15.30 -1.74 29.01
CA MET A 1 -13.99 -1.75 28.32
C MET A 1 -14.29 -1.95 26.85
N SER A 2 -14.00 -0.99 25.98
CA SER A 2 -14.29 -1.14 24.54
C SER A 2 -13.40 -2.25 23.99
N ASN A 3 -14.02 -3.28 23.42
CA ASN A 3 -13.33 -4.43 22.85
C ASN A 3 -12.82 -4.08 21.44
N HIS A 4 -11.96 -3.06 21.35
CA HIS A 4 -11.35 -2.66 20.08
C HIS A 4 -10.17 -3.59 19.79
N PRO A 5 -10.08 -4.16 18.58
CA PRO A 5 -8.95 -4.99 18.20
C PRO A 5 -7.65 -4.17 18.32
N PRO A 6 -6.52 -4.79 18.71
CA PRO A 6 -5.25 -4.09 18.80
C PRO A 6 -4.90 -3.47 17.43
N VAL A 7 -4.27 -2.30 17.46
CA VAL A 7 -3.86 -1.56 16.26
C VAL A 7 -2.34 -1.44 16.21
N ASN A 8 -1.78 -1.41 15.01
CA ASN A 8 -0.35 -1.12 14.79
C ASN A 8 -0.17 -0.27 13.53
N ASP A 9 0.98 0.39 13.42
CA ASP A 9 1.40 0.99 12.16
C ASP A 9 1.71 -0.10 11.13
N PHE A 10 1.41 0.17 9.86
CA PHE A 10 1.82 -0.65 8.73
C PHE A 10 2.67 0.16 7.76
N LEU A 11 3.80 -0.40 7.32
CA LEU A 11 4.66 0.16 6.27
C LEU A 11 4.78 -0.83 5.12
N VAL A 12 4.56 -0.35 3.90
CA VAL A 12 4.98 -1.03 2.67
C VAL A 12 5.89 -0.11 1.86
N GLU A 13 7.04 -0.63 1.41
CA GLU A 13 7.94 0.02 0.46
C GLU A 13 8.27 -0.95 -0.69
N ILE A 14 8.14 -0.46 -1.92
CA ILE A 14 8.63 -1.12 -3.13
C ILE A 14 9.87 -0.39 -3.62
N GLY A 15 11.03 -1.04 -3.49
CA GLY A 15 12.31 -0.54 -3.96
C GLY A 15 12.62 -0.94 -5.39
N THR A 16 12.99 0.02 -6.23
CA THR A 16 13.11 -0.14 -7.69
C THR A 16 14.36 0.52 -8.27
N GLU A 17 14.68 0.24 -9.53
CA GLU A 17 15.44 1.19 -10.34
C GLU A 17 14.65 2.49 -10.57
N GLU A 18 15.27 3.47 -11.22
CA GLU A 18 14.70 4.80 -11.50
C GLU A 18 13.35 4.73 -12.25
N LEU A 19 12.28 5.03 -11.50
CA LEU A 19 10.91 5.18 -11.96
C LEU A 19 10.79 6.37 -12.92
N PRO A 20 9.90 6.29 -13.93
CA PRO A 20 9.69 7.40 -14.86
C PRO A 20 9.22 8.66 -14.11
N PRO A 21 9.94 9.79 -14.20
CA PRO A 21 9.70 10.95 -13.35
C PRO A 21 8.31 11.56 -13.57
N LYS A 22 7.86 11.60 -14.83
CA LYS A 22 6.53 12.07 -15.22
C LYS A 22 5.39 11.20 -14.66
N ALA A 23 5.65 9.93 -14.38
CA ALA A 23 4.64 8.99 -13.87
C ALA A 23 4.65 8.91 -12.33
N LEU A 24 5.76 9.25 -11.67
CA LEU A 24 5.99 8.96 -10.25
C LEU A 24 4.84 9.41 -9.32
N LYS A 25 4.39 10.66 -9.47
CA LYS A 25 3.32 11.23 -8.65
C LYS A 25 1.97 10.53 -8.88
N HIS A 26 1.70 10.13 -10.12
CA HIS A 26 0.49 9.40 -10.48
C HIS A 26 0.53 7.96 -9.94
N LEU A 27 1.67 7.28 -10.08
CA LEU A 27 1.90 5.96 -9.52
C LEU A 27 1.74 5.96 -7.99
N LEU A 28 2.33 6.95 -7.29
CA LEU A 28 2.17 7.10 -5.85
C LEU A 28 0.70 7.25 -5.46
N LYS A 29 -0.02 8.17 -6.12
CA LYS A 29 -1.43 8.42 -5.84
C LYS A 29 -2.24 7.15 -6.04
N SER A 30 -2.08 6.48 -7.18
CA SER A 30 -2.80 5.25 -7.51
C SER A 30 -2.50 4.13 -6.51
N PHE A 31 -1.22 3.92 -6.18
CA PHE A 31 -0.81 2.89 -5.21
C PHE A 31 -1.50 3.10 -3.87
N SER A 32 -1.40 4.32 -3.32
CA SER A 32 -2.01 4.64 -2.03
C SER A 32 -3.53 4.56 -2.05
N SER A 33 -4.20 5.08 -3.10
CA SER A 33 -5.66 5.08 -3.17
C SER A 33 -6.23 3.69 -3.33
N THR A 34 -5.58 2.85 -4.14
CA THR A 34 -6.00 1.45 -4.31
C THR A 34 -5.77 0.70 -3.01
N LEU A 35 -4.61 0.85 -2.35
CA LEU A 35 -4.36 0.18 -1.08
C LEU A 35 -5.41 0.54 -0.01
N TYR A 36 -5.77 1.82 0.14
CA TYR A 36 -6.82 2.24 1.08
C TYR A 36 -8.16 1.59 0.75
N ARG A 37 -8.55 1.61 -0.54
CA ARG A 37 -9.80 1.00 -0.99
C ARG A 37 -9.84 -0.51 -0.73
N GLU A 38 -8.72 -1.21 -0.94
CA GLU A 38 -8.62 -2.65 -0.69
C GLU A 38 -8.66 -2.97 0.82
N LEU A 39 -8.05 -2.15 1.67
CA LEU A 39 -8.17 -2.26 3.13
C LEU A 39 -9.61 -2.02 3.60
N ASP A 40 -10.27 -0.98 3.08
CA ASP A 40 -11.68 -0.69 3.36
C ASP A 40 -12.59 -1.85 2.95
N ALA A 41 -12.40 -2.39 1.74
CA ALA A 41 -13.14 -3.54 1.23
C ALA A 41 -12.89 -4.82 2.03
N ALA A 42 -11.67 -4.98 2.56
CA ALA A 42 -11.32 -6.05 3.47
C ALA A 42 -11.80 -5.81 4.91
N GLY A 43 -12.47 -4.70 5.23
CA GLY A 43 -12.92 -4.41 6.60
C GLY A 43 -11.78 -4.20 7.60
N LEU A 44 -10.60 -3.80 7.12
CA LEU A 44 -9.45 -3.45 7.94
C LEU A 44 -9.42 -1.95 8.19
N ALA A 45 -10.04 -1.55 9.31
CA ALA A 45 -10.05 -0.15 9.74
C ALA A 45 -8.64 0.39 9.97
N HIS A 46 -8.40 1.63 9.52
CA HIS A 46 -7.11 2.30 9.58
C HIS A 46 -7.28 3.82 9.66
N ASN A 47 -6.30 4.52 10.22
CA ASN A 47 -6.32 5.98 10.31
C ASN A 47 -5.77 6.62 9.04
N ARG A 48 -6.65 6.80 8.05
CA ARG A 48 -6.31 7.42 6.76
C ARG A 48 -5.85 8.88 6.87
N ALA A 49 -6.31 9.62 7.89
CA ALA A 49 -5.94 11.02 8.07
C ALA A 49 -4.46 11.19 8.44
N GLU A 50 -3.88 10.19 9.10
CA GLU A 50 -2.46 10.16 9.48
C GLU A 50 -1.57 9.37 8.52
N ALA A 51 -2.16 8.80 7.47
CA ALA A 51 -1.41 8.05 6.47
C ALA A 51 -0.36 8.94 5.77
N ARG A 52 0.86 8.42 5.64
CA ARG A 52 1.97 9.09 4.98
C ARG A 52 2.36 8.33 3.72
N ILE A 53 2.39 9.05 2.61
CA ILE A 53 2.78 8.51 1.31
C ILE A 53 4.14 9.07 0.90
N TYR A 54 4.98 8.22 0.35
CA TYR A 54 6.35 8.54 0.00
C TYR A 54 6.67 8.07 -1.41
N ALA A 55 7.38 8.90 -2.15
CA ALA A 55 7.88 8.55 -3.47
C ALA A 55 9.22 9.23 -3.70
N SER A 56 10.17 8.47 -4.20
CA SER A 56 11.46 8.93 -4.72
C SER A 56 11.71 8.28 -6.08
N PRO A 57 12.74 8.69 -6.85
CA PRO A 57 13.11 8.03 -8.08
C PRO A 57 13.14 6.50 -7.99
N ARG A 58 13.48 5.94 -6.82
CA ARG A 58 13.71 4.50 -6.65
C ARG A 58 12.75 3.82 -5.69
N ARG A 59 11.69 4.50 -5.24
CA ARG A 59 10.73 3.88 -4.30
C ARG A 59 9.33 4.45 -4.35
N LEU A 60 8.36 3.59 -4.04
CA LEU A 60 7.01 3.94 -3.63
C LEU A 60 6.76 3.35 -2.25
N ALA A 61 6.25 4.14 -1.31
CA ALA A 61 5.91 3.63 0.01
C ALA A 61 4.67 4.29 0.61
N VAL A 62 3.99 3.52 1.45
CA VAL A 62 2.83 3.96 2.23
C VAL A 62 3.04 3.52 3.67
N LEU A 63 2.87 4.46 4.60
CA LEU A 63 2.83 4.23 6.03
C LEU A 63 1.42 4.56 6.52
N LEU A 64 0.74 3.56 7.07
CA LEU A 64 -0.57 3.67 7.69
C LEU A 64 -0.43 3.66 9.20
N SER A 65 -1.13 4.57 9.88
CA SER A 65 -1.30 4.54 11.33
C SER A 65 -2.54 3.75 11.71
N ASP A 66 -2.53 3.18 12.92
CA ASP A 66 -3.69 2.56 13.57
C ASP A 66 -4.42 1.49 12.74
N LEU A 67 -3.69 0.65 12.00
CA LEU A 67 -4.28 -0.47 11.27
C LEU A 67 -4.65 -1.59 12.25
N VAL A 68 -5.94 -1.97 12.27
CA VAL A 68 -6.44 -3.06 13.11
C VAL A 68 -5.76 -4.40 12.81
N ALA A 69 -5.55 -5.22 13.84
CA ALA A 69 -4.84 -6.49 13.72
C ALA A 69 -5.63 -7.60 13.02
N ALA A 70 -6.95 -7.47 12.93
CA ALA A 70 -7.81 -8.43 12.27
C ALA A 70 -9.12 -7.77 11.84
N GLN A 71 -9.80 -8.43 10.91
CA GLN A 71 -11.19 -8.16 10.61
C GLN A 71 -12.07 -8.42 11.84
N ALA A 72 -13.19 -7.70 11.95
CA ALA A 72 -14.20 -8.03 12.94
C ALA A 72 -14.81 -9.41 12.65
N ASP A 73 -15.10 -10.17 13.71
CA ASP A 73 -15.88 -11.39 13.60
C ASP A 73 -17.25 -11.10 12.99
N ARG A 74 -17.71 -11.97 12.10
CA ARG A 74 -18.99 -11.81 11.40
C ARG A 74 -20.01 -12.83 11.91
N ALA A 75 -21.18 -12.34 12.31
CA ALA A 75 -22.32 -13.22 12.53
C ALA A 75 -22.82 -13.74 11.17
N VAL A 76 -22.89 -15.05 11.03
CA VAL A 76 -23.40 -15.75 9.86
C VAL A 76 -24.69 -16.45 10.26
N GLU A 77 -25.78 -16.11 9.57
CA GLU A 77 -27.03 -16.84 9.63
C GLU A 77 -27.29 -17.50 8.27
N LYS A 78 -27.54 -18.80 8.27
CA LYS A 78 -27.97 -19.54 7.08
C LYS A 78 -29.36 -20.13 7.35
N GLN A 79 -30.27 -19.94 6.40
CA GLN A 79 -31.63 -20.43 6.51
C GLN A 79 -31.76 -21.82 5.89
N GLY A 80 -32.28 -22.76 6.68
CA GLY A 80 -32.56 -24.13 6.29
C GLY A 80 -34.03 -24.37 5.91
N PRO A 81 -34.49 -25.63 5.86
CA PRO A 81 -35.87 -25.96 5.54
C PRO A 81 -36.86 -25.48 6.61
N PHE A 82 -38.14 -25.38 6.26
CA PHE A 82 -39.21 -25.13 7.24
C PHE A 82 -39.27 -26.26 8.25
N VAL A 83 -39.54 -25.95 9.51
CA VAL A 83 -39.63 -26.95 10.59
C VAL A 83 -40.66 -28.03 10.25
N ALA A 84 -41.78 -27.64 9.64
CA ALA A 84 -42.83 -28.55 9.16
C ALA A 84 -42.37 -29.56 8.09
N GLN A 85 -41.27 -29.27 7.39
CA GLN A 85 -40.67 -30.15 6.36
C GLN A 85 -39.34 -30.76 6.84
N ALA A 86 -38.84 -30.31 7.99
CA ALA A 86 -37.58 -30.75 8.57
C ALA A 86 -37.74 -32.03 9.41
N PHE A 87 -38.95 -32.32 9.91
CA PHE A 87 -39.24 -33.47 10.74
C PHE A 87 -40.54 -34.15 10.28
N ALA A 88 -40.54 -35.48 10.26
CA ALA A 88 -41.74 -36.27 10.06
C ALA A 88 -42.63 -36.26 11.33
N ALA A 89 -43.85 -36.78 11.23
CA ALA A 89 -44.82 -36.77 12.33
C ALA A 89 -44.37 -37.57 13.57
N ASP A 90 -43.43 -38.52 13.39
CA ASP A 90 -42.80 -39.31 14.45
C ASP A 90 -41.55 -38.64 15.06
N GLY A 91 -41.20 -37.43 14.60
CA GLY A 91 -40.01 -36.69 15.00
C GLY A 91 -38.73 -37.06 14.22
N THR A 92 -38.80 -37.98 13.25
CA THR A 92 -37.63 -38.38 12.46
C THR A 92 -37.17 -37.23 11.55
N PRO A 93 -35.88 -36.83 11.59
CA PRO A 93 -35.38 -35.74 10.75
C PRO A 93 -35.39 -36.10 9.27
N SER A 94 -35.84 -35.17 8.42
CA SER A 94 -35.86 -35.36 6.97
C SER A 94 -34.45 -35.30 6.36
N PRO A 95 -34.23 -35.89 5.17
CA PRO A 95 -32.95 -35.79 4.46
C PRO A 95 -32.49 -34.34 4.22
N ALA A 96 -33.44 -33.42 4.04
CA ALA A 96 -33.15 -32.00 3.87
C ALA A 96 -32.60 -31.36 5.16
N ALA A 97 -33.18 -31.70 6.31
CA ALA A 97 -32.70 -31.23 7.61
C ALA A 97 -31.31 -31.81 7.93
N GLN A 98 -31.12 -33.11 7.70
CA GLN A 98 -29.82 -33.77 7.89
C GLN A 98 -28.74 -33.21 6.96
N GLY A 99 -29.07 -32.99 5.69
CA GLY A 99 -28.17 -32.39 4.70
C GLY A 99 -27.80 -30.94 5.07
N PHE A 100 -28.75 -30.16 5.59
CA PHE A 100 -28.51 -28.80 6.04
C PHE A 100 -27.62 -28.74 7.29
N ALA A 101 -27.81 -29.62 8.28
CA ALA A 101 -26.92 -29.71 9.43
C ALA A 101 -25.50 -30.10 8.99
N LYS A 102 -25.38 -31.13 8.16
CA LYS A 102 -24.10 -31.64 7.63
C LYS A 102 -23.33 -30.60 6.83
N SER A 103 -24.00 -29.82 5.97
CA SER A 103 -23.34 -28.80 5.15
C SER A 103 -22.80 -27.62 5.97
N ASN A 104 -23.30 -27.45 7.21
CA ASN A 104 -22.81 -26.47 8.16
C ASN A 104 -21.90 -27.07 9.25
N GLY A 105 -21.56 -28.37 9.14
CA GLY A 105 -20.64 -29.04 10.07
C GLY A 105 -21.18 -29.19 11.49
N VAL A 106 -22.49 -29.14 11.67
CA VAL A 106 -23.15 -29.22 12.99
C VAL A 106 -24.15 -30.37 13.04
N THR A 107 -24.57 -30.74 14.26
CA THR A 107 -25.67 -31.67 14.47
C THR A 107 -27.02 -30.96 14.37
N LEU A 108 -28.12 -31.72 14.23
CA LEU A 108 -29.47 -31.16 14.12
C LEU A 108 -29.88 -30.41 15.39
N GLU A 109 -29.39 -30.84 16.54
CA GLU A 109 -29.70 -30.24 17.86
C GLU A 109 -29.02 -28.87 18.04
N GLN A 110 -27.98 -28.59 17.26
CA GLN A 110 -27.28 -27.31 17.25
C GLN A 110 -27.94 -26.29 16.30
N LEU A 111 -29.00 -26.67 15.58
CA LEU A 111 -29.77 -25.76 14.74
C LEU A 111 -30.85 -25.06 15.57
N GLU A 112 -31.01 -23.77 15.34
CA GLU A 112 -32.06 -22.97 15.98
C GLU A 112 -33.32 -22.94 15.11
N ARG A 113 -34.45 -22.57 15.70
CA ARG A 113 -35.70 -22.29 14.96
C ARG A 113 -35.93 -20.79 14.95
N ALA A 114 -36.20 -20.23 13.78
CA ALA A 114 -36.51 -18.82 13.62
C ALA A 114 -37.84 -18.63 12.88
N PRO A 115 -38.69 -17.66 13.30
CA PRO A 115 -39.91 -17.34 12.59
C PRO A 115 -39.59 -16.74 11.21
N SER A 116 -40.46 -17.01 10.24
CA SER A 116 -40.45 -16.36 8.93
C SER A 116 -41.89 -16.16 8.44
N GLU A 117 -42.07 -15.35 7.39
CA GLU A 117 -43.41 -15.03 6.83
C GLU A 117 -44.23 -16.26 6.43
N LYS A 118 -43.57 -17.39 6.15
CA LYS A 118 -44.20 -18.64 5.69
C LYS A 118 -44.17 -19.77 6.74
N GLY A 119 -43.79 -19.46 7.98
CA GLY A 119 -43.67 -20.42 9.09
C GLY A 119 -42.25 -20.53 9.66
N GLU A 120 -42.07 -21.28 10.74
CA GLU A 120 -40.76 -21.48 11.37
C GLU A 120 -39.78 -22.23 10.45
N ARG A 121 -38.52 -21.80 10.45
CA ARG A 121 -37.41 -22.44 9.71
C ARG A 121 -36.31 -22.88 10.66
N LEU A 122 -35.62 -23.95 10.30
CA LEU A 122 -34.32 -24.24 10.88
C LEU A 122 -33.33 -23.18 10.41
N VAL A 123 -32.50 -22.67 11.31
CA VAL A 123 -31.42 -21.73 11.00
C VAL A 123 -30.14 -22.19 11.67
N PHE A 124 -29.04 -22.03 10.94
CA PHE A 124 -27.70 -22.18 11.47
C PHE A 124 -27.16 -20.79 11.77
N ARG A 125 -26.77 -20.54 13.02
CA ARG A 125 -26.10 -19.32 13.45
C ARG A 125 -24.69 -19.66 13.91
N ALA A 126 -23.71 -18.95 13.38
CA ALA A 126 -22.34 -19.07 13.83
C ALA A 126 -21.63 -17.72 13.77
N THR A 127 -20.49 -17.64 14.44
CA THR A 127 -19.58 -16.52 14.34
C THR A 127 -18.38 -16.95 13.50
N GLU A 128 -18.25 -16.38 12.31
CA GLU A 128 -17.07 -16.55 11.47
C GLU A 128 -15.97 -15.62 12.00
N LYS A 129 -14.82 -16.22 12.35
CA LYS A 129 -13.68 -15.47 12.84
C LYS A 129 -13.07 -14.62 11.74
N GLY A 130 -12.83 -13.35 12.03
CA GLY A 130 -12.13 -12.45 11.11
C GLY A 130 -10.70 -12.94 10.84
N ARG A 131 -10.19 -12.66 9.64
CA ARG A 131 -8.80 -12.98 9.29
C ARG A 131 -7.85 -11.90 9.82
N SER A 132 -6.63 -12.30 10.15
CA SER A 132 -5.62 -11.35 10.63
C SER A 132 -5.17 -10.39 9.52
N ALA A 133 -4.78 -9.17 9.87
CA ALA A 133 -4.25 -8.21 8.92
C ALA A 133 -2.99 -8.75 8.22
N VAL A 134 -2.09 -9.39 8.96
CA VAL A 134 -0.84 -9.98 8.42
C VAL A 134 -1.14 -11.02 7.33
N GLU A 135 -2.22 -11.78 7.47
CA GLU A 135 -2.64 -12.77 6.46
C GLU A 135 -3.24 -12.11 5.20
N LEU A 136 -3.89 -10.96 5.34
CA LEU A 136 -4.58 -10.27 4.26
C LEU A 136 -3.68 -9.31 3.49
N LEU A 137 -2.78 -8.61 4.18
CA LEU A 137 -1.94 -7.54 3.65
C LEU A 137 -1.19 -7.92 2.36
N PRO A 138 -0.59 -9.13 2.21
CA PRO A 138 0.12 -9.50 0.98
C PRO A 138 -0.76 -9.39 -0.27
N ALA A 139 -1.98 -9.93 -0.22
CA ALA A 139 -2.90 -9.92 -1.36
C ALA A 139 -3.41 -8.50 -1.67
N LEU A 140 -3.65 -7.68 -0.65
CA LEU A 140 -4.12 -6.31 -0.82
C LEU A 140 -3.03 -5.42 -1.44
N VAL A 141 -1.78 -5.57 -1.00
CA VAL A 141 -0.63 -4.87 -1.58
C VAL A 141 -0.40 -5.33 -3.03
N GLU A 142 -0.43 -6.63 -3.29
CA GLU A 142 -0.25 -7.16 -4.64
C GLU A 142 -1.31 -6.63 -5.60
N LYS A 143 -2.58 -6.61 -5.20
CA LYS A 143 -3.66 -6.01 -5.99
C LYS A 143 -3.44 -4.53 -6.24
N ALA A 144 -2.98 -3.77 -5.24
CA ALA A 144 -2.64 -2.35 -5.41
C ALA A 144 -1.50 -2.12 -6.42
N LEU A 145 -0.55 -3.04 -6.53
CA LEU A 145 0.54 -2.99 -7.52
C LEU A 145 0.08 -3.43 -8.92
N GLN A 146 -0.83 -4.41 -9.01
CA GLN A 146 -1.43 -4.86 -10.27
C GLN A 146 -2.32 -3.79 -10.92
N GLU A 147 -2.98 -2.95 -10.12
CA GLU A 147 -3.83 -1.87 -10.63
C GLU A 147 -3.09 -0.58 -11.00
N LEU A 148 -1.76 -0.52 -10.84
CA LEU A 148 -1.03 0.68 -11.20
C LEU A 148 -1.18 1.03 -12.69
N PRO A 149 -1.40 2.31 -13.02
CA PRO A 149 -1.54 2.80 -14.39
C PRO A 149 -0.16 2.86 -15.06
N ILE A 150 0.39 1.69 -15.38
CA ILE A 150 1.68 1.51 -16.02
C ILE A 150 1.44 1.32 -17.52
N PRO A 151 1.81 2.28 -18.39
CA PRO A 151 1.52 2.20 -19.82
C PRO A 151 2.19 1.00 -20.49
N LYS A 152 3.36 0.62 -20.00
CA LYS A 152 4.12 -0.53 -20.47
C LYS A 152 4.82 -1.20 -19.30
N ARG A 153 4.31 -2.36 -18.91
CA ARG A 153 5.01 -3.25 -17.98
C ARG A 153 6.18 -3.89 -18.70
N MET A 154 7.25 -4.12 -17.96
CA MET A 154 8.49 -4.66 -18.46
C MET A 154 8.86 -5.91 -17.65
N ARG A 155 9.60 -6.81 -18.29
CA ARG A 155 10.15 -8.04 -17.70
C ARG A 155 11.67 -8.03 -17.87
N TRP A 156 12.43 -8.47 -16.87
CA TRP A 156 13.89 -8.37 -16.89
C TRP A 156 14.57 -9.73 -16.71
N GLY A 157 15.47 -10.04 -17.63
CA GLY A 157 16.21 -11.31 -17.62
C GLY A 157 15.26 -12.51 -17.66
N ALA A 158 15.49 -13.47 -16.77
CA ALA A 158 14.68 -14.68 -16.63
C ALA A 158 13.50 -14.54 -15.64
N ARG A 159 13.28 -13.34 -15.08
CA ARG A 159 12.19 -13.10 -14.11
C ARG A 159 10.83 -13.18 -14.80
N ARG A 160 9.80 -13.62 -14.07
CA ARG A 160 8.40 -13.69 -14.52
C ARG A 160 7.61 -12.45 -14.12
N ALA A 161 7.96 -11.81 -13.00
CA ALA A 161 7.30 -10.62 -12.49
C ALA A 161 7.47 -9.45 -13.47
N GLU A 162 6.37 -8.74 -13.70
CA GLU A 162 6.32 -7.56 -14.55
C GLU A 162 5.98 -6.30 -13.75
N PHE A 163 6.78 -5.25 -13.93
CA PHE A 163 6.58 -3.97 -13.27
C PHE A 163 7.05 -2.81 -14.15
N VAL A 164 6.95 -1.57 -13.69
CA VAL A 164 7.42 -0.40 -14.46
C VAL A 164 8.95 -0.34 -14.54
N ARG A 165 9.64 -0.83 -13.50
CA ARG A 165 11.10 -0.95 -13.37
C ARG A 165 11.46 -2.21 -12.57
N PRO A 166 12.70 -2.74 -12.67
CA PRO A 166 13.13 -3.85 -11.82
C PRO A 166 12.91 -3.52 -10.35
N VAL A 167 12.35 -4.47 -9.60
CA VAL A 167 12.21 -4.40 -8.15
C VAL A 167 13.41 -5.08 -7.50
N HIS A 168 13.95 -4.46 -6.47
CA HIS A 168 15.18 -4.90 -5.78
C HIS A 168 14.99 -5.23 -4.30
N TRP A 169 14.00 -4.62 -3.64
CA TRP A 169 13.67 -4.94 -2.25
C TRP A 169 12.21 -4.63 -1.97
N LEU A 170 11.69 -5.31 -0.95
CA LEU A 170 10.35 -5.15 -0.43
C LEU A 170 10.45 -4.98 1.08
N VAL A 171 9.97 -3.85 1.60
CA VAL A 171 9.72 -3.70 3.04
C VAL A 171 8.23 -3.89 3.28
N MET A 172 7.88 -4.80 4.19
CA MET A 172 6.52 -4.91 4.71
C MET A 172 6.56 -5.16 6.21
N LEU A 173 6.22 -4.13 7.00
CA LEU A 173 6.22 -4.16 8.45
C LEU A 173 4.83 -3.89 9.00
N TYR A 174 4.37 -4.71 9.95
CA TYR A 174 3.18 -4.47 10.76
C TYR A 174 3.61 -4.43 12.23
N GLY A 175 3.62 -3.24 12.84
CA GLY A 175 4.32 -3.03 14.11
C GLY A 175 5.82 -3.28 13.98
N SER A 176 6.41 -4.10 14.85
CA SER A 176 7.83 -4.51 14.77
C SER A 176 8.07 -5.74 13.88
N GLU A 177 7.00 -6.36 13.40
CA GLU A 177 7.07 -7.66 12.73
C GLU A 177 7.09 -7.52 11.21
N VAL A 178 7.87 -8.39 10.57
CA VAL A 178 7.87 -8.51 9.11
C VAL A 178 6.64 -9.32 8.70
N VAL A 179 5.88 -8.82 7.74
CA VAL A 179 4.82 -9.59 7.09
C VAL A 179 5.50 -10.60 6.15
N ASP A 180 5.44 -11.90 6.46
CA ASP A 180 6.10 -12.94 5.66
C ASP A 180 5.34 -13.16 4.35
N CYS A 181 5.87 -12.60 3.26
CA CYS A 181 5.35 -12.78 1.92
C CYS A 181 6.44 -12.57 0.87
N GLU A 182 6.09 -12.89 -0.37
CA GLU A 182 6.89 -12.57 -1.55
C GLU A 182 5.99 -11.85 -2.56
N ILE A 183 6.43 -10.67 -3.02
CA ILE A 183 5.71 -9.87 -4.01
C ILE A 183 6.73 -9.40 -5.06
N LEU A 184 6.39 -9.54 -6.34
CA LEU A 184 7.29 -9.20 -7.47
C LEU A 184 8.67 -9.89 -7.35
N GLU A 185 8.66 -11.16 -6.94
CA GLU A 185 9.85 -12.00 -6.69
C GLU A 185 10.79 -11.43 -5.61
N GLN A 186 10.30 -10.55 -4.74
CA GLN A 186 11.04 -10.02 -3.60
C GLN A 186 10.41 -10.52 -2.31
N LYS A 187 11.20 -11.24 -1.50
CA LYS A 187 10.79 -11.58 -0.14
C LYS A 187 10.73 -10.31 0.70
N ALA A 188 9.62 -10.14 1.41
CA ALA A 188 9.45 -9.03 2.33
C ALA A 188 10.47 -9.08 3.47
N GLY A 189 10.98 -7.91 3.83
CA GLY A 189 11.91 -7.75 4.94
C GLY A 189 11.73 -6.41 5.64
N ARG A 190 12.74 -6.05 6.42
CA ARG A 190 12.83 -4.77 7.14
C ARG A 190 13.92 -3.84 6.62
N ASN A 191 14.62 -4.26 5.56
CA ASN A 191 15.79 -3.56 5.03
C ASN A 191 15.36 -2.65 3.88
N THR A 192 15.46 -1.34 4.11
CA THR A 192 15.39 -0.32 3.05
C THR A 192 16.81 0.02 2.57
N ARG A 193 16.94 1.02 1.69
CA ARG A 193 18.24 1.47 1.17
C ARG A 193 18.38 2.98 1.20
N GLY A 194 19.59 3.44 1.57
CA GLY A 194 19.99 4.85 1.53
C GLY A 194 20.27 5.36 0.12
N HIS A 195 20.77 6.59 0.03
CA HIS A 195 21.10 7.20 -1.26
C HIS A 195 22.14 6.39 -2.03
N ARG A 196 21.90 6.17 -3.33
CA ARG A 196 22.76 5.33 -4.20
C ARG A 196 24.25 5.66 -4.09
N PHE A 197 24.57 6.95 -3.98
CA PHE A 197 25.95 7.45 -3.98
C PHE A 197 26.43 8.03 -2.65
N HIS A 198 25.52 8.56 -1.82
CA HIS A 198 25.91 9.29 -0.60
C HIS A 198 25.84 8.43 0.66
N ALA A 199 25.06 7.36 0.63
CA ALA A 199 24.91 6.40 1.72
C ALA A 199 24.46 5.04 1.14
N ALA A 200 25.34 4.45 0.32
CA ALA A 200 25.06 3.17 -0.30
C ALA A 200 25.02 2.06 0.76
N GLY A 201 23.99 1.21 0.68
CA GLY A 201 23.84 0.07 1.58
C GLY A 201 22.41 -0.14 2.06
N GLU A 202 22.23 -1.24 2.78
CA GLU A 202 20.97 -1.58 3.41
C GLU A 202 20.84 -0.90 4.78
N LEU A 203 19.63 -0.44 5.08
CA LEU A 203 19.27 0.22 6.33
C LEU A 203 18.15 -0.60 6.98
N THR A 204 18.38 -1.04 8.22
CA THR A 204 17.39 -1.81 8.96
C THR A 204 16.38 -0.89 9.65
N LEU A 205 15.09 -1.16 9.44
CA LEU A 205 14.01 -0.48 10.13
C LEU A 205 13.57 -1.32 11.35
N ALA A 206 13.47 -0.69 12.52
CA ALA A 206 12.94 -1.35 13.71
C ALA A 206 11.41 -1.36 13.72
N LYS A 207 10.79 -0.26 13.27
CA LYS A 207 9.34 -0.08 13.14
C LYS A 207 8.98 0.88 11.99
N PRO A 208 7.73 0.83 11.47
CA PRO A 208 7.22 1.71 10.43
C PRO A 208 7.53 3.21 10.63
N SER A 209 7.32 3.73 11.84
CA SER A 209 7.48 5.15 12.14
C SER A 209 8.91 5.68 11.98
N ASP A 210 9.92 4.81 12.01
CA ASP A 210 11.32 5.21 11.82
C ASP A 210 11.66 5.54 10.35
N TYR A 211 10.83 5.09 9.41
CA TYR A 211 11.11 5.09 7.97
C TYR A 211 11.66 6.41 7.44
N SER A 212 10.94 7.51 7.68
CA SER A 212 11.34 8.81 7.12
C SER A 212 12.59 9.39 7.78
N ALA A 213 12.81 9.13 9.07
CA ALA A 213 13.97 9.63 9.80
C ALA A 213 15.23 8.86 9.40
N VAL A 214 15.16 7.53 9.33
CA VAL A 214 16.26 6.68 8.87
C VAL A 214 16.70 7.06 7.46
N LEU A 215 15.75 7.25 6.53
CA LEU A 215 16.07 7.66 5.16
C LEU A 215 16.72 9.05 5.09
N ARG A 216 16.24 10.03 5.86
CA ARG A 216 16.83 11.38 5.88
C ARG A 216 18.26 11.38 6.42
N ASN A 217 18.55 10.56 7.42
CA ASN A 217 19.91 10.38 7.94
C ASN A 217 20.87 9.75 6.92
N HIS A 218 20.34 9.16 5.85
CA HIS A 218 21.10 8.51 4.77
C HIS A 218 20.83 9.17 3.41
N PHE A 219 20.67 10.49 3.42
CA PHE A 219 20.56 11.33 2.23
C PHE A 219 19.40 10.95 1.32
N VAL A 220 18.23 10.64 1.88
CA VAL A 220 17.00 10.45 1.11
C VAL A 220 15.89 11.25 1.79
N GLU A 221 15.29 12.21 1.08
CA GLU A 221 14.04 12.83 1.52
C GLU A 221 12.87 12.10 0.87
N PRO A 222 12.25 11.08 1.49
CA PRO A 222 11.26 10.24 0.82
C PRO A 222 9.92 10.95 0.56
N CYS A 223 9.63 12.05 1.26
CA CYS A 223 8.40 12.80 1.05
C CYS A 223 8.54 13.73 -0.15
N PHE A 224 7.78 13.44 -1.22
CA PHE A 224 7.81 14.21 -2.46
C PHE A 224 7.54 15.70 -2.24
N LYS A 225 6.52 16.04 -1.42
CA LYS A 225 6.18 17.44 -1.10
C LYS A 225 7.34 18.15 -0.40
N VAL A 226 7.90 17.55 0.66
CA VAL A 226 9.02 18.13 1.41
C VAL A 226 10.23 18.31 0.50
N ARG A 227 10.53 17.33 -0.36
CA ARG A 227 11.64 17.42 -1.31
C ARG A 227 11.45 18.55 -2.32
N ARG A 228 10.25 18.68 -2.88
CA ARG A 228 9.87 19.76 -3.79
C ARG A 228 10.04 21.13 -3.14
N ASP A 229 9.53 21.28 -1.92
CA ASP A 229 9.59 22.55 -1.19
C ASP A 229 11.06 22.92 -0.86
N LYS A 230 11.92 21.92 -0.55
CA LYS A 230 13.38 22.11 -0.42
C LYS A 230 14.04 22.55 -1.71
N ILE A 231 13.70 21.95 -2.86
CA ILE A 231 14.25 22.32 -4.18
C ILE A 231 13.94 23.79 -4.48
N VAL A 232 12.68 24.18 -4.36
CA VAL A 232 12.23 25.56 -4.64
C VAL A 232 13.00 26.56 -3.75
N ALA A 233 13.03 26.31 -2.45
CA ALA A 233 13.72 27.20 -1.51
C ALA A 233 15.23 27.32 -1.80
N GLN A 234 15.90 26.23 -2.18
CA GLN A 234 17.32 26.26 -2.53
C GLN A 234 17.58 27.04 -3.82
N VAL A 235 16.73 26.85 -4.84
CA VAL A 235 16.87 27.54 -6.14
C VAL A 235 16.59 29.03 -6.00
N GLU A 236 15.54 29.42 -5.29
CA GLU A 236 15.19 30.83 -5.04
C GLU A 236 16.32 31.55 -4.29
N LYS A 237 16.80 30.95 -3.20
CA LYS A 237 17.93 31.51 -2.42
C LYS A 237 19.19 31.70 -3.27
N LEU A 238 19.47 30.74 -4.16
CA LEU A 238 20.65 30.81 -5.02
C LEU A 238 20.50 31.88 -6.10
N ALA A 239 19.31 32.03 -6.69
CA ALA A 239 19.02 33.09 -7.64
C ALA A 239 19.17 34.48 -6.99
N GLU A 240 18.62 34.68 -5.78
CA GLU A 240 18.77 35.92 -5.02
C GLU A 240 20.24 36.26 -4.77
N SER A 241 21.07 35.26 -4.41
CA SER A 241 22.50 35.48 -4.19
C SER A 241 23.27 35.93 -5.44
N LEU A 242 22.69 35.73 -6.62
CA LEU A 242 23.23 36.13 -7.91
C LEU A 242 22.54 37.38 -8.47
N ALA A 243 21.75 38.07 -7.64
CA ALA A 243 20.90 39.20 -8.06
C ALA A 243 19.96 38.86 -9.23
N GLY A 244 19.55 37.59 -9.33
CA GLY A 244 18.62 37.08 -10.34
C GLY A 244 17.27 36.70 -9.76
N LYS A 245 16.37 36.27 -10.64
CA LYS A 245 15.08 35.68 -10.28
C LYS A 245 14.97 34.30 -10.90
N ALA A 246 14.61 33.31 -10.08
CA ALA A 246 14.41 31.95 -10.57
C ALA A 246 13.09 31.86 -11.36
N GLU A 247 13.15 31.31 -12.57
CA GLU A 247 11.98 30.91 -13.34
C GLU A 247 11.71 29.42 -13.08
N ILE A 248 10.65 29.14 -12.30
CA ILE A 248 10.31 27.78 -11.86
C ILE A 248 8.92 27.42 -12.37
N GLU A 249 8.88 26.77 -13.54
CA GLU A 249 7.65 26.22 -14.08
C GLU A 249 7.16 25.01 -13.27
N ARG A 250 5.83 24.87 -13.14
CA ARG A 250 5.22 23.82 -12.31
C ARG A 250 5.58 22.42 -12.77
N ASP A 251 5.57 22.17 -14.07
CA ASP A 251 5.80 20.83 -14.62
C ASP A 251 7.26 20.41 -14.43
N TRP A 252 8.20 21.33 -14.66
CA TRP A 252 9.63 21.11 -14.49
C TRP A 252 9.98 20.87 -13.03
N ARG A 253 9.35 21.63 -12.12
CA ARG A 253 9.54 21.46 -10.68
C ARG A 253 9.16 20.05 -10.21
N ASP A 254 7.99 19.55 -10.64
CA ASP A 254 7.54 18.21 -10.24
C ASP A 254 8.42 17.12 -10.91
N GLU A 255 8.86 17.32 -12.16
CA GLU A 255 9.79 16.39 -12.84
C GLU A 255 11.17 16.34 -12.17
N VAL A 256 11.78 17.49 -11.85
CA VAL A 256 13.05 17.57 -11.11
C VAL A 256 12.93 16.93 -9.73
N THR A 257 11.81 17.15 -9.02
CA THR A 257 11.56 16.51 -7.72
C THR A 257 11.52 14.98 -7.82
N ALA A 258 11.04 14.45 -8.96
CA ALA A 258 10.96 13.02 -9.23
C ALA A 258 12.29 12.40 -9.67
N LEU A 259 13.31 13.21 -10.00
CA LEU A 259 14.63 12.76 -10.48
C LEU A 259 15.70 12.64 -9.39
N VAL A 260 15.51 13.28 -8.24
CA VAL A 260 16.52 13.30 -7.16
C VAL A 260 15.97 12.73 -5.87
N GLU A 261 16.79 12.00 -5.10
CA GLU A 261 16.44 11.56 -3.74
C GLU A 261 16.86 12.59 -2.67
N TRP A 262 17.97 13.30 -2.93
CA TRP A 262 18.50 14.37 -2.08
C TRP A 262 18.83 15.60 -2.92
N PRO A 263 18.04 16.68 -2.83
CA PRO A 263 18.24 17.84 -3.69
C PRO A 263 19.37 18.74 -3.18
N VAL A 264 20.27 19.11 -4.09
CA VAL A 264 21.28 20.16 -3.93
C VAL A 264 21.21 21.09 -5.15
N ALA A 265 20.80 22.34 -4.94
CA ALA A 265 20.78 23.34 -6.01
C ALA A 265 22.21 23.84 -6.30
N LEU A 266 22.52 23.99 -7.59
CA LEU A 266 23.81 24.48 -8.08
C LEU A 266 23.57 25.63 -9.06
N ALA A 267 24.47 26.61 -9.05
CA ALA A 267 24.47 27.71 -10.00
C ALA A 267 25.57 27.49 -11.00
N GLY A 268 25.20 27.47 -12.28
CA GLY A 268 26.13 27.45 -13.41
C GLY A 268 26.04 28.76 -14.19
N ARG A 269 27.09 29.05 -14.95
CA ARG A 269 27.09 30.11 -15.96
C ARG A 269 27.55 29.54 -17.30
N PHE A 270 26.95 30.00 -18.38
CA PHE A 270 27.45 29.75 -19.73
C PHE A 270 28.44 30.85 -20.11
N GLU A 271 29.45 30.50 -20.90
CA GLU A 271 30.30 31.51 -21.50
C GLU A 271 29.52 32.26 -22.59
N GLN A 272 29.68 33.58 -22.65
CA GLN A 272 28.91 34.46 -23.55
C GLN A 272 28.95 34.03 -25.03
N ARG A 273 30.08 33.45 -25.48
CA ARG A 273 30.21 32.95 -26.86
C ARG A 273 29.21 31.86 -27.22
N PHE A 274 28.75 31.06 -26.24
CA PHE A 274 27.75 30.01 -26.47
C PHE A 274 26.32 30.53 -26.49
N LEU A 275 26.10 31.80 -26.12
CA LEU A 275 24.79 32.45 -26.17
C LEU A 275 24.55 33.17 -27.51
N GLN A 276 25.55 33.18 -28.41
CA GLN A 276 25.41 33.74 -29.75
C GLN A 276 24.62 32.77 -30.63
N VAL A 277 23.49 33.25 -31.18
CA VAL A 277 22.69 32.49 -32.14
C VAL A 277 23.37 32.57 -33.52
N PRO A 278 23.66 31.44 -34.18
CA PRO A 278 24.24 31.44 -35.53
C PRO A 278 23.32 32.15 -36.53
N GLN A 279 23.92 32.71 -37.58
CA GLN A 279 23.20 33.49 -38.58
C GLN A 279 22.19 32.64 -39.36
N GLU A 280 22.36 31.31 -39.44
CA GLU A 280 21.42 30.41 -40.12
C GLU A 280 20.14 30.11 -39.31
N ALA A 281 20.05 30.53 -38.04
CA ALA A 281 18.93 30.26 -37.14
C ALA A 281 18.07 31.51 -36.81
N LEU A 282 18.36 32.65 -37.43
CA LEU A 282 17.62 33.93 -37.35
C LEU A 282 16.76 34.14 -38.60
#